data_AF-A0A924XHE5-F1
#
_entry.id   AF-A0A924XHE5-F1
#
_cell.length_a   1.000
_cell.length_b   1.000
_cell.length_c   1.000
_cell.angle_alpha   90.00
_cell.angle_beta   90.00
_cell.angle_gamma   90.00
#
_symmetry.space_group_name_H-M   'P 1'
#
loop_
_entity.id
_entity.type
_entity.pdbx_description
1 polymer ?
#
loop_
_entity_poly.entity_id
_entity_poly.type
_entity_poly.pdbx_seq_one_letter_code
_entity_poly.pdbx_strand_id
1 'polypeptide(L)'
;VWLSAFAEEGFEALANAFVGLDEELQVWFLKEQLTVWELVEGEDIPDAERDMRRFNTPDSYFAVDGRPDADSEFDPLMLVDALYRRDVHEAYQLMVAVRWELETTLVEESLRFRNGRVEDLGFPPREEAFVLFSPPPAKPRAPVIAAHPAVATLPAVYAGTLLERSLLSAAIGSLADDALVAQLERDFLHLVNLAVVAYGESPRDVTHVATTAMSVRDTVSLGMESLKPGSDEAAGVLLRSWSLVDLYRQGHTQIVALQKKAGTATRDPVFKAWLDKTGDEREDYNQDRADREFVQSLLRTPPRLAGETTIGSSKARSFVSVAEVATATERLTALVERLS
;
A
#
# COMPACT_ATOMS: atom_id res chain seq x y z
N VAL A 1 15.14 20.29 13.12
CA VAL A 1 15.83 20.80 11.90
C VAL A 1 14.95 21.69 11.00
N TRP A 2 13.62 21.81 11.18
CA TRP A 2 12.83 22.85 10.46
C TRP A 2 12.27 23.96 11.38
N LEU A 3 11.95 23.64 12.64
CA LEU A 3 11.46 24.61 13.64
C LEU A 3 12.51 25.66 14.05
N SER A 4 13.80 25.34 13.93
CA SER A 4 14.90 26.28 14.22
C SER A 4 14.89 27.48 13.26
N ALA A 5 14.54 27.30 11.99
CA ALA A 5 14.43 28.39 11.03
C ALA A 5 13.31 29.38 11.40
N PHE A 6 12.17 28.89 11.91
CA PHE A 6 11.07 29.74 12.37
C PHE A 6 11.33 30.41 13.71
N ALA A 7 12.18 29.81 14.56
CA ALA A 7 12.60 30.44 15.82
C ALA A 7 13.44 31.71 15.59
N GLU A 8 14.23 31.75 14.52
CA GLU A 8 15.00 32.94 14.13
C GLU A 8 14.12 34.08 13.60
N GLU A 9 12.96 33.76 13.02
CA GLU A 9 11.98 34.74 12.52
C GLU A 9 11.11 35.36 13.62
N GLY A 10 10.97 34.69 14.77
CA GLY A 10 10.30 35.19 15.97
C GLY A 10 9.22 34.27 16.53
N PHE A 11 8.79 34.53 17.77
CA PHE A 11 7.89 33.64 18.52
C PHE A 11 6.51 33.45 17.86
N GLU A 12 5.95 34.48 17.22
CA GLU A 12 4.67 34.36 16.51
C GLU A 12 4.78 33.47 15.26
N ALA A 13 5.88 33.59 14.50
CA ALA A 13 6.13 32.77 13.33
C ALA A 13 6.31 31.29 13.73
N LEU A 14 7.07 31.05 14.81
CA LEU A 14 7.27 29.74 15.40
C LEU A 14 5.95 29.10 15.87
N ALA A 15 5.14 29.84 16.64
CA ALA A 15 3.87 29.34 17.16
C ALA A 15 2.85 29.07 16.04
N ASN A 16 2.76 29.95 15.03
CA ASN A 16 1.85 29.76 13.89
C ASN A 16 2.31 28.61 12.98
N ALA A 17 3.61 28.44 12.77
CA ALA A 17 4.14 27.32 11.99
C ALA A 17 3.87 25.98 12.70
N PHE A 18 3.96 25.96 14.03
CA PHE A 18 3.68 24.76 14.83
C PHE A 18 2.19 24.45 14.93
N VAL A 19 1.32 25.45 15.14
CA VAL A 19 -0.14 25.25 15.18
C VAL A 19 -0.73 25.01 13.79
N GLY A 20 -0.01 25.37 12.73
CA GLY A 20 -0.34 24.95 11.37
C GLY A 20 -0.16 23.44 11.11
N LEU A 21 0.48 22.72 12.03
CA LEU A 21 0.55 21.25 12.00
C LEU A 21 -0.76 20.65 12.50
N ASP A 22 -0.98 19.38 12.18
CA ASP A 22 -2.07 18.61 12.76
C ASP A 22 -1.90 18.47 14.28
N GLU A 23 -3.00 18.56 15.04
CA GLU A 23 -3.00 18.51 16.51
C GLU A 23 -2.28 17.26 17.04
N GLU A 24 -2.45 16.12 16.38
CA GLU A 24 -1.84 14.87 16.80
C GLU A 24 -0.31 14.86 16.60
N LEU A 25 0.18 15.49 15.53
CA LEU A 25 1.61 15.69 15.30
C LEU A 25 2.21 16.67 16.31
N GLN A 26 1.44 17.70 16.69
CA GLN A 26 1.85 18.62 17.75
C GLN A 26 2.01 17.88 19.08
N VAL A 27 1.02 17.06 19.45
CA VAL A 27 1.04 16.25 20.68
C VAL A 27 2.19 15.24 20.67
N TRP A 28 2.38 14.51 19.58
CA TRP A 28 3.46 13.53 19.44
C TRP A 28 4.85 14.18 19.56
N PHE A 29 5.08 15.27 18.83
CA PHE A 29 6.35 16.00 18.88
C PHE A 29 6.66 16.50 20.29
N LEU A 30 5.66 17.08 20.98
CA LEU A 30 5.83 17.57 22.34
C LEU A 30 6.09 16.44 23.34
N LYS A 31 5.45 15.27 23.18
CA LYS A 31 5.73 14.11 24.04
C LYS A 31 7.13 13.55 23.90
N GLU A 32 7.65 13.49 22.67
CA GLU A 32 9.00 13.00 22.42
C GLU A 32 10.05 13.91 23.06
N GLN A 33 9.81 15.23 23.00
CA GLN A 33 10.76 16.26 23.39
C GLN A 33 10.59 16.78 24.82
N LEU A 34 9.42 16.57 25.45
CA LEU A 34 9.07 17.13 26.75
C LEU A 34 8.52 16.08 27.71
N THR A 35 8.59 16.38 29.01
CA THR A 35 7.87 15.68 30.07
C THR A 35 6.99 16.68 30.81
N VAL A 36 5.68 16.47 30.82
CA VAL A 36 4.70 17.41 31.40
C VAL A 36 4.20 16.92 32.76
N TRP A 37 4.49 17.70 33.80
CA TRP A 37 4.03 17.52 35.17
C TRP A 37 2.87 18.48 35.47
N GLU A 38 1.88 18.01 36.21
CA GLU A 38 0.78 18.85 36.70
C GLU A 38 1.14 19.35 38.10
N LEU A 39 0.92 20.64 38.32
CA LEU A 39 1.17 21.30 39.60
C LEU A 39 -0.10 21.18 40.45
N VAL A 40 -0.22 20.09 41.19
CA VAL A 40 -1.31 19.86 42.15
C VAL A 40 -0.89 20.35 43.54
N GLU A 41 -1.76 21.10 44.21
CA GLU A 41 -1.50 21.63 45.54
C GLU A 41 -1.26 20.49 46.55
N GLY A 42 -0.04 20.41 47.10
CA GLY A 42 0.36 19.40 48.09
C GLY A 42 1.07 18.16 47.52
N GLU A 43 1.34 18.11 46.22
CA GLU A 43 2.10 17.04 45.57
C GLU A 43 3.51 17.54 45.19
N ASP A 44 4.55 16.89 45.71
CA ASP A 44 5.94 17.24 45.37
C ASP A 44 6.30 16.64 44.01
N ILE A 45 6.51 17.49 43.01
CA ILE A 45 7.10 17.07 41.74
C ILE A 45 8.59 16.74 41.95
N PRO A 46 9.12 15.63 41.38
CA PRO A 46 10.54 15.32 41.46
C PRO A 46 11.40 16.48 40.95
N ASP A 47 12.54 16.75 41.60
CA ASP A 47 13.51 17.71 41.09
C ASP A 47 13.92 17.34 39.66
N ALA A 48 14.03 18.32 38.78
CA ALA A 48 14.53 18.10 37.43
C ALA A 48 15.94 17.50 37.50
N GLU A 49 16.24 16.53 36.62
CA GLU A 49 17.58 15.96 36.54
C GLU A 49 18.62 17.06 36.23
N ARG A 50 19.89 16.84 36.63
CA ARG A 50 20.94 17.88 36.58
C ARG A 50 21.14 18.56 35.22
N ASP A 51 20.76 17.89 34.13
CA ASP A 51 20.92 18.37 32.76
C ASP A 51 19.58 18.76 32.09
N MET A 52 18.47 18.70 32.82
CA MET A 52 17.14 19.08 32.34
C MET A 52 16.80 20.53 32.74
N ARG A 53 16.20 21.26 31.80
CA ARG A 53 15.60 22.57 32.09
C ARG A 53 14.12 22.40 32.38
N ARG A 54 13.67 23.01 33.47
CA ARG A 54 12.24 23.07 33.85
C ARG A 54 11.66 24.44 33.52
N PHE A 55 10.52 24.43 32.85
CA PHE A 55 9.72 25.62 32.56
C PHE A 55 8.36 25.48 33.24
N ASN A 56 8.02 26.42 34.11
CA ASN A 56 6.68 26.49 34.69
C ASN A 56 5.77 27.29 33.75
N THR A 57 4.62 26.73 33.41
CA THR A 57 3.70 27.37 32.48
C THR A 57 3.12 28.65 33.10
N PRO A 58 2.87 29.71 32.30
CA PRO A 58 2.37 31.00 32.81
C PRO A 58 1.02 30.92 33.54
N ASP A 59 0.22 29.88 33.25
CA ASP A 59 -1.07 29.60 33.88
C ASP A 59 -0.96 28.87 35.22
N SER A 60 0.26 28.49 35.64
CA SER A 60 0.58 27.79 36.88
C SER A 60 -0.01 26.38 37.03
N TYR A 61 -0.52 25.78 35.96
CA TYR A 61 -1.07 24.41 36.01
C TYR A 61 -0.02 23.33 35.74
N PHE A 62 1.06 23.65 35.03
CA PHE A 62 2.04 22.65 34.62
C PHE A 62 3.49 23.08 34.86
N ALA A 63 4.34 22.08 35.08
CA ALA A 63 5.78 22.18 34.98
C ALA A 63 6.25 21.25 33.85
N VAL A 64 7.05 21.78 32.93
CA VAL A 64 7.50 21.08 31.73
C VAL A 64 9.01 20.93 31.77
N ASP A 65 9.49 19.70 31.71
CA ASP A 65 10.92 19.40 31.59
C ASP A 65 11.27 19.14 30.12
N GLY A 66 12.23 19.91 29.61
CA GLY A 66 12.80 19.66 28.28
C GLY A 66 13.76 18.47 28.36
N ARG A 67 13.56 17.46 27.50
CA ARG A 67 14.53 16.38 27.36
C ARG A 67 15.76 16.90 26.60
N PRO A 68 16.97 16.83 27.19
CA PRO A 68 18.17 17.21 26.48
C PRO A 68 18.46 16.14 25.42
N ASP A 69 18.21 16.47 24.16
CA ASP A 69 18.76 15.72 23.03
C ASP A 69 20.11 16.35 22.66
N ALA A 70 21.18 15.54 22.73
CA ALA A 70 22.56 15.99 22.52
C ALA A 70 22.82 16.48 21.09
N ASP A 71 21.96 16.10 20.14
CA ASP A 71 22.07 16.43 18.71
C ASP A 71 21.02 17.47 18.23
N SER A 72 20.15 17.99 19.12
CA SER A 72 19.11 18.95 18.74
C SER A 72 19.56 20.41 18.91
N GLU A 73 19.61 21.16 17.80
CA GLU A 73 19.88 22.61 17.79
C GLU A 73 18.68 23.47 18.27
N PHE A 74 17.57 22.85 18.66
CA PHE A 74 16.32 23.54 19.01
C PHE A 74 15.90 23.26 20.45
N ASP A 75 15.68 24.33 21.24
CA ASP A 75 15.18 24.22 22.62
C ASP A 75 13.64 24.10 22.60
N PRO A 76 13.07 22.91 22.94
CA PRO A 76 11.62 22.70 22.88
C PRO A 76 10.85 23.54 23.91
N LEU A 77 11.51 24.08 24.95
CA LEU A 77 10.87 24.98 25.90
C LEU A 77 10.59 26.36 25.29
N MET A 78 11.37 26.78 24.29
CA MET A 78 11.09 28.00 23.53
C MET A 78 9.79 27.89 22.72
N LEU A 79 9.48 26.67 22.25
CA LEU A 79 8.21 26.41 21.58
C LEU A 79 7.04 26.52 22.55
N VAL A 80 7.16 25.95 23.75
CA VAL A 80 6.13 26.04 24.79
C VAL A 80 5.87 27.49 25.16
N ASP A 81 6.90 28.29 25.41
CA ASP A 81 6.77 29.73 25.67
C ASP A 81 6.10 30.47 24.51
N ALA A 82 6.46 30.17 23.26
CA ALA A 82 5.85 30.76 22.07
C ALA A 82 4.35 30.43 21.94
N LEU A 83 3.94 29.20 22.26
CA LEU A 83 2.53 28.77 22.22
C LEU A 83 1.70 29.52 23.27
N TYR A 84 2.19 29.62 24.51
CA TYR A 84 1.51 30.36 25.57
C TYR A 84 1.41 31.87 25.29
N ARG A 85 2.39 32.44 24.58
CA ARG A 85 2.34 33.85 24.16
C ARG A 85 1.36 34.12 23.03
N ARG A 86 1.12 33.14 22.16
CA ARG A 86 0.14 33.23 21.08
C ARG A 86 -1.28 33.11 21.62
N ASP A 87 -1.59 32.02 22.31
CA ASP A 87 -2.89 31.80 22.93
C ASP A 87 -2.76 30.86 24.15
N VAL A 88 -3.08 31.39 25.32
CA VAL A 88 -2.98 30.66 26.60
C VAL A 88 -3.96 29.49 26.66
N HIS A 89 -5.15 29.62 26.06
CA HIS A 89 -6.17 28.57 26.11
C HIS A 89 -5.83 27.40 25.18
N GLU A 90 -5.39 27.69 23.94
CA GLU A 90 -4.94 26.64 23.01
C GLU A 90 -3.71 25.91 23.55
N ALA A 91 -2.74 26.64 24.11
CA ALA A 91 -1.55 26.05 24.73
C ALA A 91 -1.90 25.15 25.93
N TYR A 92 -2.87 25.56 26.76
CA TYR A 92 -3.35 24.76 27.88
C TYR A 92 -3.98 23.44 27.42
N GLN A 93 -4.88 23.47 26.43
CA GLN A 93 -5.51 22.25 25.89
C GLN A 93 -4.46 21.29 25.32
N LEU A 94 -3.45 21.82 24.63
CA LEU A 94 -2.37 21.02 24.08
C LEU A 94 -1.51 20.35 25.17
N MET A 95 -1.22 21.05 26.28
CA MET A 95 -0.50 20.44 27.42
C MET A 95 -1.31 19.35 28.12
N VAL A 96 -2.64 19.51 28.21
CA VAL A 96 -3.55 18.47 28.70
C VAL A 96 -3.48 17.23 27.78
N ALA A 97 -3.55 17.41 26.45
CA ALA A 97 -3.46 16.31 25.49
C ALA A 97 -2.12 15.57 25.57
N VAL A 98 -1.00 16.30 25.63
CA VAL A 98 0.36 15.76 25.79
C VAL A 98 0.51 14.91 27.06
N ARG A 99 -0.18 15.26 28.15
CA ARG A 99 -0.14 14.52 29.42
C ARG A 99 -1.04 13.28 29.43
N TRP A 100 -2.24 13.37 28.88
CA TRP A 100 -3.30 12.37 29.09
C TRP A 100 -3.51 11.39 27.93
N GLU A 101 -3.11 11.70 26.70
CA GLU A 101 -3.32 10.78 25.58
C GLU A 101 -2.28 9.66 25.58
N LEU A 102 -2.68 8.39 25.43
CA LEU A 102 -1.73 7.28 25.26
C LEU A 102 -1.09 7.34 23.87
N GLU A 103 0.24 7.18 23.77
CA GLU A 103 1.02 7.20 22.50
C GLU A 103 0.47 6.25 21.41
N THR A 104 -0.22 5.18 21.81
CA THR A 104 -0.84 4.21 20.90
C THR A 104 -2.09 4.73 20.20
N THR A 105 -2.85 5.65 20.82
CA THR A 105 -4.11 6.15 20.28
C THR A 105 -3.88 7.22 19.21
N LEU A 106 -2.94 8.13 19.46
CA LEU A 106 -2.52 9.19 18.53
C LEU A 106 -1.96 8.64 17.20
N VAL A 107 -1.13 7.60 17.24
CA VAL A 107 -0.59 6.98 16.02
C VAL A 107 -1.70 6.29 15.23
N GLU A 108 -2.64 5.64 15.91
CA GLU A 108 -3.79 4.99 15.27
C GLU A 108 -4.80 5.98 14.70
N GLU A 109 -4.99 7.14 15.34
CA GLU A 109 -5.86 8.22 14.85
C GLU A 109 -5.24 8.99 13.67
N SER A 110 -3.93 9.27 13.70
CA SER A 110 -3.20 9.84 12.55
C SER A 110 -3.16 8.88 11.37
N LEU A 111 -3.02 7.58 11.65
CA LEU A 111 -3.19 6.54 10.63
C LEU A 111 -4.64 6.47 10.14
N ARG A 112 -5.66 6.65 10.99
CA ARG A 112 -7.08 6.69 10.59
C ARG A 112 -7.43 7.93 9.77
N PHE A 113 -6.91 9.11 10.06
CA PHE A 113 -7.15 10.32 9.25
C PHE A 113 -6.37 10.28 7.93
N ARG A 114 -5.14 9.76 7.94
CA ARG A 114 -4.37 9.53 6.70
C ARG A 114 -5.03 8.46 5.84
N ASN A 115 -5.49 7.36 6.44
CA ASN A 115 -6.25 6.33 5.74
C ASN A 115 -7.61 6.87 5.30
N GLY A 116 -8.30 7.67 6.11
CA GLY A 116 -9.59 8.29 5.78
C GLY A 116 -9.53 9.20 4.54
N ARG A 117 -8.50 10.05 4.42
CA ARG A 117 -8.30 10.88 3.21
C ARG A 117 -7.90 10.08 1.97
N VAL A 118 -7.33 8.90 2.16
CA VAL A 118 -6.96 7.96 1.09
C VAL A 118 -8.18 7.10 0.70
N GLU A 119 -9.03 6.75 1.66
CA GLU A 119 -10.34 6.11 1.50
C GLU A 119 -11.34 7.04 0.80
N ASP A 120 -11.31 8.35 1.09
CA ASP A 120 -12.06 9.38 0.37
C ASP A 120 -11.64 9.48 -1.11
N LEU A 121 -10.40 9.13 -1.42
CA LEU A 121 -9.88 9.01 -2.80
C LEU A 121 -10.20 7.64 -3.43
N GLY A 122 -10.92 6.78 -2.71
CA GLY A 122 -11.36 5.46 -3.15
C GLY A 122 -10.35 4.33 -2.89
N PHE A 123 -9.31 4.55 -2.08
CA PHE A 123 -8.34 3.52 -1.70
C PHE A 123 -8.72 2.89 -0.36
N PRO A 124 -9.17 1.63 -0.35
CA PRO A 124 -9.63 0.97 0.85
C PRO A 124 -8.49 0.72 1.87
N PRO A 125 -8.83 0.48 3.15
CA PRO A 125 -7.84 0.17 4.18
C PRO A 125 -7.05 -1.10 3.84
N ARG A 126 -5.82 -1.15 4.34
CA ARG A 126 -4.89 -2.26 4.04
C ARG A 126 -5.44 -3.63 4.45
N GLU A 127 -6.19 -3.69 5.54
CA GLU A 127 -6.84 -4.92 6.01
C GLU A 127 -7.84 -5.47 4.99
N GLU A 128 -8.60 -4.59 4.34
CA GLU A 128 -9.53 -4.96 3.28
C GLU A 128 -8.76 -5.40 2.02
N ALA A 129 -7.66 -4.71 1.68
CA ALA A 129 -6.80 -5.06 0.55
C ALA A 129 -6.20 -6.49 0.66
N PHE A 130 -5.95 -6.97 1.87
CA PHE A 130 -5.45 -8.34 2.09
C PHE A 130 -6.45 -9.45 1.71
N VAL A 131 -7.73 -9.12 1.49
CA VAL A 131 -8.71 -10.09 0.97
C VAL A 131 -8.26 -10.70 -0.37
N LEU A 132 -7.50 -9.96 -1.18
CA LEU A 132 -6.99 -10.40 -2.48
C LEU A 132 -6.06 -11.61 -2.39
N PHE A 133 -5.40 -11.80 -1.24
CA PHE A 133 -4.49 -12.92 -1.02
C PHE A 133 -5.13 -14.09 -0.26
N SER A 134 -6.40 -13.95 0.12
CA SER A 134 -7.14 -14.99 0.83
C SER A 134 -7.65 -16.09 -0.13
N PRO A 135 -7.71 -17.37 0.28
CA PRO A 135 -8.17 -18.47 -0.58
C PRO A 135 -9.57 -18.21 -1.17
N PRO A 136 -9.77 -18.31 -2.50
CA PRO A 136 -11.04 -17.97 -3.13
C PRO A 136 -12.16 -18.94 -2.73
N PRO A 137 -13.44 -18.52 -2.77
CA PRO A 137 -14.55 -19.41 -2.51
C PRO A 137 -14.70 -20.46 -3.63
N ALA A 138 -15.07 -21.69 -3.27
CA ALA A 138 -15.27 -22.78 -4.25
C ALA A 138 -16.56 -22.64 -5.08
N LYS A 139 -17.49 -21.78 -4.65
CA LYS A 139 -18.78 -21.52 -5.30
C LYS A 139 -19.03 -20.02 -5.31
N PRO A 140 -19.78 -19.50 -6.29
CA PRO A 140 -20.19 -18.11 -6.28
C PRO A 140 -20.92 -17.81 -4.98
N ARG A 141 -20.52 -16.71 -4.33
CA ARG A 141 -21.30 -16.08 -3.28
C ARG A 141 -22.16 -15.02 -3.96
N ALA A 142 -23.38 -14.80 -3.46
CA ALA A 142 -24.20 -13.71 -3.96
C ALA A 142 -23.35 -12.43 -3.96
N PRO A 143 -23.36 -11.64 -5.06
CA PRO A 143 -22.59 -10.42 -5.11
C PRO A 143 -23.03 -9.56 -3.93
N VAL A 144 -22.12 -9.36 -2.97
CA VAL A 144 -22.34 -8.34 -1.96
C VAL A 144 -22.27 -7.06 -2.77
N ILE A 145 -23.42 -6.40 -2.95
CA ILE A 145 -23.48 -5.06 -3.51
C ILE A 145 -22.78 -4.18 -2.49
N ALA A 146 -21.46 -4.09 -2.60
CA ALA A 146 -20.70 -3.12 -1.85
C ALA A 146 -21.08 -1.77 -2.44
N ALA A 147 -21.65 -0.90 -1.60
CA ALA A 147 -21.97 0.46 -1.97
C ALA A 147 -20.65 1.24 -2.10
N HIS A 148 -19.94 1.02 -3.21
CA HIS A 148 -18.80 1.84 -3.56
C HIS A 148 -19.32 3.23 -3.95
N PRO A 149 -18.61 4.31 -3.56
CA PRO A 149 -19.03 5.67 -3.92
C PRO A 149 -19.26 5.73 -5.43
N ALA A 150 -20.41 6.27 -5.82
CA ALA A 150 -20.81 6.36 -7.21
C ALA A 150 -19.87 7.32 -7.94
N VAL A 151 -18.78 6.79 -8.51
CA VAL A 151 -17.96 7.57 -9.43
C VAL A 151 -18.77 7.73 -10.71
N ALA A 152 -19.19 8.95 -11.01
CA ALA A 152 -20.04 9.26 -12.16
C ALA A 152 -19.34 8.97 -13.51
N THR A 153 -18.00 8.92 -13.53
CA THR A 153 -17.19 8.66 -14.72
C THR A 153 -15.90 7.92 -14.37
N LEU A 154 -15.60 6.84 -15.08
CA LEU A 154 -14.33 6.12 -14.93
C LEU A 154 -13.16 7.05 -15.29
N PRO A 155 -12.16 7.26 -14.41
CA PRO A 155 -11.00 8.08 -14.74
C PRO A 155 -10.25 7.50 -15.96
N ALA A 156 -9.72 8.39 -16.81
CA ALA A 156 -9.10 8.02 -18.08
C ALA A 156 -7.95 6.98 -17.94
N VAL A 157 -7.24 7.02 -16.80
CA VAL A 157 -6.16 6.08 -16.46
C VAL A 157 -6.64 4.63 -16.45
N TYR A 158 -7.87 4.38 -15.97
CA TYR A 158 -8.47 3.05 -15.94
C TYR A 158 -9.28 2.75 -17.21
N ALA A 159 -9.84 3.76 -17.86
CA ALA A 159 -10.66 3.57 -19.06
C ALA A 159 -9.84 2.94 -20.19
N GLY A 160 -8.58 3.37 -20.37
CA GLY A 160 -7.67 2.78 -21.36
C GLY A 160 -7.45 1.27 -21.16
N THR A 161 -7.40 0.79 -19.91
CA THR A 161 -7.13 -0.63 -19.64
C THR A 161 -8.34 -1.52 -19.89
N LEU A 162 -9.56 -1.02 -19.66
CA LEU A 162 -10.80 -1.70 -20.03
C LEU A 162 -11.07 -1.69 -21.54
N LEU A 163 -10.56 -0.69 -22.27
CA LEU A 163 -10.67 -0.61 -23.74
C LEU A 163 -9.76 -1.60 -24.47
N GLU A 164 -8.67 -2.01 -23.85
CA GLU A 164 -7.80 -3.05 -24.39
C GLU A 164 -8.53 -4.41 -24.44
N ARG A 165 -8.26 -5.18 -25.51
CA ARG A 165 -8.92 -6.48 -25.73
C ARG A 165 -8.46 -7.51 -24.69
N SER A 166 -9.39 -7.96 -23.87
CA SER A 166 -9.22 -9.02 -22.87
C SER A 166 -10.52 -9.83 -22.78
N LEU A 167 -10.49 -10.99 -22.12
CA LEU A 167 -11.71 -11.76 -21.87
C LEU A 167 -12.71 -10.96 -21.03
N LEU A 168 -12.23 -10.21 -20.04
CA LEU A 168 -13.06 -9.33 -19.22
C LEU A 168 -13.74 -8.24 -20.05
N SER A 169 -12.99 -7.51 -20.89
CA SER A 169 -13.56 -6.42 -21.69
C SER A 169 -14.51 -6.93 -22.78
N ALA A 170 -14.21 -8.08 -23.39
CA ALA A 170 -15.14 -8.75 -24.30
C ALA A 170 -16.43 -9.19 -23.59
N ALA A 171 -16.32 -9.72 -22.38
CA ALA A 171 -17.46 -10.15 -21.58
C ALA A 171 -18.35 -8.96 -21.18
N ILE A 172 -17.76 -7.87 -20.70
CA ILE A 172 -18.48 -6.62 -20.36
C ILE A 172 -19.17 -6.06 -21.61
N GLY A 173 -18.47 -5.99 -22.75
CA GLY A 173 -19.04 -5.48 -24.01
C GLY A 173 -20.17 -6.32 -24.60
N SER A 174 -20.34 -7.57 -24.15
CA SER A 174 -21.46 -8.44 -24.54
C SER A 174 -22.70 -8.29 -23.67
N LEU A 175 -22.62 -7.55 -22.56
CA LEU A 175 -23.74 -7.32 -21.64
C LEU A 175 -24.69 -6.26 -22.21
N ALA A 176 -25.99 -6.54 -22.15
CA ALA A 176 -27.03 -5.60 -22.57
C ALA A 176 -27.59 -4.76 -21.40
N ASP A 177 -27.17 -5.02 -20.16
CA ASP A 177 -27.66 -4.35 -18.96
C ASP A 177 -26.69 -3.24 -18.56
N ASP A 178 -27.03 -2.00 -18.92
CA ASP A 178 -26.22 -0.81 -18.64
C ASP A 178 -25.98 -0.58 -17.14
N ALA A 179 -26.94 -0.96 -16.28
CA ALA A 179 -26.80 -0.81 -14.83
C ALA A 179 -25.76 -1.80 -14.27
N LEU A 180 -25.76 -3.03 -14.78
CA LEU A 180 -24.75 -4.03 -14.45
C LEU A 180 -23.37 -3.62 -14.98
N VAL A 181 -23.28 -3.08 -16.20
CA VAL A 181 -22.01 -2.59 -16.76
C VAL A 181 -21.44 -1.48 -15.88
N ALA A 182 -22.24 -0.48 -15.52
CA ALA A 182 -21.80 0.60 -14.64
C ALA A 182 -21.39 0.11 -13.25
N GLN A 183 -22.01 -0.96 -12.74
CA GLN A 183 -21.59 -1.60 -11.49
C GLN A 183 -20.24 -2.29 -11.63
N LEU A 184 -20.03 -3.08 -12.69
CA LEU A 184 -18.77 -3.77 -12.94
C LEU A 184 -17.61 -2.79 -13.14
N GLU A 185 -17.87 -1.64 -13.76
CA GLU A 185 -16.91 -0.54 -13.88
C GLU A 185 -16.48 0.01 -12.51
N ARG A 186 -17.44 0.22 -11.59
CA ARG A 186 -17.14 0.64 -10.21
C ARG A 186 -16.40 -0.44 -9.44
N ASP A 187 -16.82 -1.69 -9.56
CA ASP A 187 -16.19 -2.84 -8.91
C ASP A 187 -14.75 -3.02 -9.41
N PHE A 188 -14.50 -2.78 -10.70
CA PHE A 188 -13.16 -2.84 -11.29
C PHE A 188 -12.27 -1.74 -10.73
N LEU A 189 -12.76 -0.50 -10.68
CA LEU A 189 -12.05 0.62 -10.04
C LEU A 189 -11.65 0.30 -8.60
N HIS A 190 -12.61 -0.16 -7.81
CA HIS A 190 -12.36 -0.55 -6.43
C HIS A 190 -11.33 -1.68 -6.33
N LEU A 191 -11.43 -2.70 -7.19
CA LEU A 191 -10.46 -3.79 -7.24
C LEU A 191 -9.04 -3.33 -7.61
N VAL A 192 -8.89 -2.37 -8.53
CA VAL A 192 -7.58 -1.80 -8.84
C VAL A 192 -7.01 -1.06 -7.63
N ASN A 193 -7.84 -0.28 -6.94
CA ASN A 193 -7.40 0.43 -5.74
C ASN A 193 -7.03 -0.54 -4.60
N LEU A 194 -7.79 -1.63 -4.42
CA LEU A 194 -7.42 -2.74 -3.53
C LEU A 194 -6.04 -3.29 -3.90
N ALA A 195 -5.78 -3.52 -5.19
CA ALA A 195 -4.50 -4.08 -5.65
C ALA A 195 -3.33 -3.12 -5.41
N VAL A 196 -3.50 -1.81 -5.69
CA VAL A 196 -2.47 -0.78 -5.42
C VAL A 196 -2.09 -0.79 -3.93
N VAL A 197 -3.08 -0.83 -3.03
CA VAL A 197 -2.85 -0.91 -1.58
C VAL A 197 -2.23 -2.25 -1.18
N ALA A 198 -2.73 -3.36 -1.70
CA ALA A 198 -2.28 -4.71 -1.37
C ALA A 198 -0.80 -4.94 -1.73
N TYR A 199 -0.37 -4.41 -2.88
CA TYR A 199 1.01 -4.50 -3.35
C TYR A 199 1.93 -3.41 -2.77
N GLY A 200 1.38 -2.46 -1.99
CA GLY A 200 2.15 -1.36 -1.41
C GLY A 200 2.67 -0.37 -2.45
N GLU A 201 1.99 -0.25 -3.58
CA GLU A 201 2.34 0.69 -4.63
C GLU A 201 1.88 2.11 -4.26
N SER A 202 2.60 3.13 -4.76
CA SER A 202 2.24 4.53 -4.50
C SER A 202 1.06 4.96 -5.37
N PRO A 203 -0.06 5.42 -4.79
CA PRO A 203 -1.21 5.95 -5.53
C PRO A 203 -0.90 7.18 -6.40
N ARG A 204 0.24 7.85 -6.15
CA ARG A 204 0.66 9.07 -6.85
C ARG A 204 1.35 8.80 -8.17
N ASP A 205 1.79 7.56 -8.41
CA ASP A 205 2.44 7.17 -9.65
C ASP A 205 1.42 6.63 -10.65
N VAL A 206 1.03 7.51 -11.59
CA VAL A 206 0.04 7.20 -12.63
C VAL A 206 0.48 6.01 -13.51
N THR A 207 1.79 5.82 -13.71
CA THR A 207 2.31 4.72 -14.54
C THR A 207 2.18 3.38 -13.82
N HIS A 208 2.47 3.36 -12.52
CA HIS A 208 2.28 2.17 -11.69
C HIS A 208 0.79 1.83 -11.55
N VAL A 209 -0.07 2.82 -11.30
CA VAL A 209 -1.53 2.62 -11.25
C VAL A 209 -2.06 2.01 -12.56
N ALA A 210 -1.63 2.52 -13.71
CA ALA A 210 -2.02 1.96 -15.01
C ALA A 210 -1.53 0.51 -15.21
N THR A 211 -0.27 0.23 -14.84
CA THR A 211 0.31 -1.12 -14.91
C THR A 211 -0.42 -2.10 -14.00
N THR A 212 -0.83 -1.64 -12.82
CA THR A 212 -1.60 -2.44 -11.86
C THR A 212 -3.02 -2.67 -12.33
N ALA A 213 -3.67 -1.68 -12.95
CA ALA A 213 -4.96 -1.85 -13.59
C ALA A 213 -4.94 -2.92 -14.71
N MET A 214 -3.90 -2.92 -15.56
CA MET A 214 -3.69 -3.97 -16.56
C MET A 214 -3.51 -5.34 -15.89
N SER A 215 -2.67 -5.42 -14.86
CA SER A 215 -2.40 -6.67 -14.14
C SER A 215 -3.65 -7.24 -13.47
N VAL A 216 -4.50 -6.37 -12.91
CA VAL A 216 -5.79 -6.74 -12.33
C VAL A 216 -6.73 -7.30 -13.39
N ARG A 217 -6.90 -6.60 -14.53
CA ARG A 217 -7.73 -7.06 -15.66
C ARG A 217 -7.28 -8.44 -16.16
N ASP A 218 -5.99 -8.63 -16.34
CA ASP A 218 -5.42 -9.87 -16.84
C ASP A 218 -5.63 -11.02 -15.82
N THR A 219 -5.43 -10.74 -14.53
CA THR A 219 -5.66 -11.72 -13.45
C THR A 219 -7.14 -12.09 -13.31
N VAL A 220 -8.06 -11.14 -13.47
CA VAL A 220 -9.51 -11.42 -13.50
C VAL A 220 -9.86 -12.27 -14.71
N SER A 221 -9.33 -11.95 -15.89
CA SER A 221 -9.53 -12.72 -17.13
C SER A 221 -9.05 -14.16 -16.96
N LEU A 222 -7.85 -14.35 -16.39
CA LEU A 222 -7.31 -15.64 -16.02
C LEU A 222 -8.23 -16.40 -15.05
N GLY A 223 -8.76 -15.71 -14.05
CA GLY A 223 -9.72 -16.27 -13.10
C GLY A 223 -11.00 -16.77 -13.76
N MET A 224 -11.58 -15.98 -14.66
CA MET A 224 -12.76 -16.37 -15.45
C MET A 224 -12.48 -17.62 -16.31
N GLU A 225 -11.34 -17.64 -17.01
CA GLU A 225 -10.93 -18.78 -17.83
C GLU A 225 -10.70 -20.04 -16.96
N SER A 226 -10.11 -19.90 -15.77
CA SER A 226 -9.89 -21.03 -14.85
C SER A 226 -11.18 -21.67 -14.35
N LEU A 227 -12.25 -20.89 -14.17
CA LEU A 227 -13.54 -21.39 -13.71
C LEU A 227 -14.32 -22.08 -14.83
N LYS A 228 -14.19 -21.58 -16.07
CA LYS A 228 -14.84 -22.13 -17.26
C LYS A 228 -13.91 -22.03 -18.47
N PRO A 229 -13.07 -23.04 -18.70
CA PRO A 229 -12.17 -23.05 -19.85
C PRO A 229 -12.95 -23.13 -21.17
N GLY A 230 -12.62 -22.26 -22.13
CA GLY A 230 -13.03 -22.39 -23.53
C GLY A 230 -14.45 -21.92 -23.91
N SER A 231 -15.10 -21.03 -23.16
CA SER A 231 -16.42 -20.50 -23.56
C SER A 231 -16.60 -19.01 -23.24
N ASP A 232 -16.54 -18.19 -24.30
CA ASP A 232 -16.85 -16.74 -24.24
C ASP A 232 -18.31 -16.50 -23.84
N GLU A 233 -19.25 -17.35 -24.26
CA GLU A 233 -20.67 -17.29 -23.89
C GLU A 233 -20.89 -17.46 -22.38
N ALA A 234 -19.98 -18.13 -21.69
CA ALA A 234 -20.06 -18.34 -20.26
C ALA A 234 -19.55 -17.14 -19.43
N ALA A 235 -18.84 -16.20 -20.05
CA ALA A 235 -18.20 -15.08 -19.37
C ALA A 235 -19.22 -14.10 -18.77
N GLY A 236 -20.29 -13.78 -19.49
CA GLY A 236 -21.37 -12.93 -18.96
C GLY A 236 -22.15 -13.57 -17.80
N VAL A 237 -22.24 -14.91 -17.75
CA VAL A 237 -22.84 -15.63 -16.62
C VAL A 237 -21.94 -15.55 -15.39
N LEU A 238 -20.62 -15.62 -15.56
CA LEU A 238 -19.66 -15.45 -14.46
C LEU A 238 -19.76 -14.04 -13.86
N LEU A 239 -19.82 -12.99 -14.69
CA LEU A 239 -19.95 -11.61 -14.22
C LEU A 239 -21.27 -11.33 -13.46
N ARG A 240 -22.33 -12.11 -13.70
CA ARG A 240 -23.59 -12.03 -12.95
C ARG A 240 -23.60 -12.82 -11.64
N SER A 241 -22.68 -13.78 -11.48
CA SER A 241 -22.70 -14.72 -10.36
C SER A 241 -21.50 -14.60 -9.43
N TRP A 242 -20.40 -14.02 -9.89
CA TRP A 242 -19.16 -13.85 -9.13
C TRP A 242 -18.82 -12.37 -8.98
N SER A 243 -18.24 -12.00 -7.83
CA SER A 243 -17.61 -10.69 -7.65
C SER A 243 -16.29 -10.63 -8.43
N LEU A 244 -15.90 -9.44 -8.90
CA LEU A 244 -14.58 -9.25 -9.55
C LEU A 244 -13.42 -9.58 -8.60
N VAL A 245 -13.60 -9.33 -7.30
CA VAL A 245 -12.63 -9.70 -6.24
C VAL A 245 -12.43 -11.21 -6.20
N ASP A 246 -13.51 -12.01 -6.22
CA ASP A 246 -13.39 -13.47 -6.19
C ASP A 246 -12.82 -14.02 -7.50
N LEU A 247 -13.20 -13.45 -8.66
CA LEU A 247 -12.59 -13.81 -9.95
C LEU A 247 -11.09 -13.53 -9.97
N TYR A 248 -10.66 -12.36 -9.46
CA TYR A 248 -9.26 -12.05 -9.28
C TYR A 248 -8.56 -13.10 -8.40
N ARG A 249 -9.15 -13.46 -7.25
CA ARG A 249 -8.57 -14.46 -6.33
C ARG A 249 -8.43 -15.85 -6.98
N GLN A 250 -9.35 -16.24 -7.86
CA GLN A 250 -9.24 -17.47 -8.65
C GLN A 250 -8.01 -17.43 -9.57
N GLY A 251 -7.84 -16.34 -10.33
CA GLY A 251 -6.69 -16.18 -11.22
C GLY A 251 -5.37 -16.10 -10.45
N HIS A 252 -5.34 -15.31 -9.38
CA HIS A 252 -4.17 -15.16 -8.51
C HIS A 252 -3.72 -16.51 -7.91
N THR A 253 -4.66 -17.40 -7.58
CA THR A 253 -4.33 -18.74 -7.05
C THR A 253 -3.52 -19.57 -8.05
N GLN A 254 -3.81 -19.46 -9.36
CA GLN A 254 -3.06 -20.15 -10.42
C GLN A 254 -1.62 -19.64 -10.48
N ILE A 255 -1.45 -18.32 -10.41
CA ILE A 255 -0.13 -17.67 -10.45
C ILE A 255 0.69 -18.00 -9.20
N VAL A 256 0.09 -17.95 -8.01
CA VAL A 256 0.76 -18.29 -6.74
C VAL A 256 1.17 -19.77 -6.69
N ALA A 257 0.40 -20.68 -7.28
CA ALA A 257 0.79 -22.08 -7.37
C ALA A 257 2.09 -22.26 -8.16
N LEU A 258 2.24 -21.51 -9.26
CA LEU A 258 3.48 -21.48 -10.06
C LEU A 258 4.64 -20.84 -9.27
N GLN A 259 4.42 -19.71 -8.60
CA GLN A 259 5.43 -19.06 -7.74
C GLN A 259 5.92 -20.01 -6.63
N LYS A 260 5.02 -20.75 -5.98
CA LYS A 260 5.37 -21.74 -4.95
C LYS A 260 6.23 -22.87 -5.51
N LYS A 261 5.94 -23.36 -6.72
CA LYS A 261 6.80 -24.34 -7.41
C LYS A 261 8.20 -23.77 -7.66
N ALA A 262 8.29 -22.54 -8.17
CA ALA A 262 9.57 -21.88 -8.41
C ALA A 262 10.36 -21.69 -7.10
N GLY A 263 9.70 -21.26 -6.02
CA GLY A 263 10.32 -21.14 -4.71
C GLY A 263 10.69 -22.47 -4.05
N THR A 264 10.08 -23.58 -4.48
CA THR A 264 10.50 -24.92 -4.05
C THR A 264 11.76 -25.35 -4.79
N ALA A 265 11.87 -25.03 -6.08
CA ALA A 265 13.06 -25.32 -6.88
C ALA A 265 14.32 -24.64 -6.34
N THR A 266 14.21 -23.42 -5.80
CA THR A 266 15.36 -22.71 -5.20
C THR A 266 15.90 -23.33 -3.90
N ARG A 267 15.24 -24.36 -3.36
CA ARG A 267 15.77 -25.15 -2.24
C ARG A 267 16.88 -26.10 -2.67
N ASP A 268 16.93 -26.46 -3.94
CA ASP A 268 18.04 -27.21 -4.53
C ASP A 268 19.27 -26.29 -4.65
N PRO A 269 20.40 -26.61 -4.01
CA PRO A 269 21.63 -25.81 -4.10
C PRO A 269 22.13 -25.61 -5.53
N VAL A 270 21.96 -26.60 -6.41
CA VAL A 270 22.42 -26.52 -7.81
C VAL A 270 21.59 -25.51 -8.58
N PHE A 271 20.26 -25.62 -8.46
CA PHE A 271 19.32 -24.69 -9.08
C PHE A 271 19.54 -23.26 -8.58
N LYS A 272 19.74 -23.09 -7.26
CA LYS A 272 20.01 -21.77 -6.66
C LYS A 272 21.32 -21.18 -7.16
N ALA A 273 22.40 -21.96 -7.20
CA ALA A 273 23.69 -21.51 -7.72
C ALA A 273 23.61 -21.12 -9.21
N TRP A 274 22.80 -21.80 -10.01
CA TRP A 274 22.52 -21.41 -11.39
C TRP A 274 21.75 -20.09 -11.48
N LEU A 275 20.74 -19.89 -10.63
CA LEU A 275 19.91 -18.68 -10.61
C LEU A 275 20.71 -17.43 -10.20
N ASP A 276 21.65 -17.59 -9.28
CA ASP A 276 22.48 -16.50 -8.73
C ASP A 276 23.61 -16.04 -9.68
N LYS A 277 23.81 -16.73 -10.82
CA LYS A 277 24.80 -16.33 -11.83
C LYS A 277 24.40 -15.01 -12.49
N THR A 278 25.17 -13.96 -12.21
CA THR A 278 25.15 -12.69 -12.96
C THR A 278 25.79 -12.91 -14.32
N GLY A 279 25.05 -12.60 -15.40
CA GLY A 279 25.54 -12.79 -16.77
C GLY A 279 26.76 -11.92 -17.04
N ASP A 280 27.87 -12.54 -17.46
CA ASP A 280 28.98 -11.83 -18.09
C ASP A 280 28.51 -11.31 -19.47
N GLU A 281 29.00 -10.12 -19.88
CA GLU A 281 28.57 -9.34 -21.06
C GLU A 281 28.66 -10.07 -22.43
N ARG A 282 29.04 -11.35 -22.46
CA ARG A 282 29.04 -12.23 -23.65
C ARG A 282 27.76 -13.07 -23.82
N GLU A 283 26.83 -13.05 -22.87
CA GLU A 283 25.65 -13.93 -22.82
C GLU A 283 24.34 -13.36 -23.41
N ASP A 284 24.39 -12.24 -24.16
CA ASP A 284 23.19 -11.55 -24.69
C ASP A 284 22.33 -12.34 -25.70
N TYR A 285 22.69 -13.61 -25.96
CA TYR A 285 21.97 -14.57 -26.79
C TYR A 285 21.65 -15.90 -26.10
N ASN A 286 21.90 -16.04 -24.79
CA ASN A 286 21.74 -17.33 -24.11
C ASN A 286 20.32 -17.54 -23.54
N GLN A 287 19.69 -18.66 -23.91
CA GLN A 287 18.45 -19.17 -23.33
C GLN A 287 18.49 -19.19 -21.78
N ASP A 288 19.67 -19.49 -21.22
CA ASP A 288 19.92 -19.50 -19.78
C ASP A 288 19.68 -18.14 -19.12
N ARG A 289 19.99 -17.02 -19.79
CA ARG A 289 19.72 -15.67 -19.28
C ARG A 289 18.21 -15.43 -19.21
N ALA A 290 17.50 -15.77 -20.28
CA ALA A 290 16.04 -15.65 -20.35
C ALA A 290 15.34 -16.56 -19.31
N ASP A 291 15.85 -17.76 -19.08
CA ASP A 291 15.33 -18.67 -18.06
C ASP A 291 15.57 -18.15 -16.63
N ARG A 292 16.73 -17.53 -16.36
CA ARG A 292 16.98 -16.86 -15.07
C ARG A 292 16.06 -15.65 -14.88
N GLU A 293 15.91 -14.80 -15.89
CA GLU A 293 14.97 -13.67 -15.86
C GLU A 293 13.53 -14.13 -15.60
N PHE A 294 13.10 -15.21 -16.25
CA PHE A 294 11.81 -15.86 -16.03
C PHE A 294 11.62 -16.28 -14.56
N VAL A 295 12.56 -17.05 -14.00
CA VAL A 295 12.47 -17.53 -12.61
C VAL A 295 12.55 -16.37 -11.61
N GLN A 296 13.45 -15.41 -11.81
CA GLN A 296 13.57 -14.22 -10.96
C GLN A 296 12.27 -13.41 -10.96
N SER A 297 11.63 -13.25 -12.13
CA SER A 297 10.37 -12.54 -12.27
C SER A 297 9.20 -13.29 -11.61
N LEU A 298 9.19 -14.63 -11.65
CA LEU A 298 8.21 -15.44 -10.91
C LEU A 298 8.34 -15.28 -9.39
N LEU A 299 9.56 -15.13 -8.86
CA LEU A 299 9.82 -15.01 -7.43
C LEU A 299 9.50 -13.60 -6.86
N ARG A 300 9.24 -12.60 -7.72
CA ARG A 300 8.82 -11.26 -7.29
C ARG A 300 7.37 -11.24 -6.80
N THR A 301 6.99 -10.16 -6.14
CA THR A 301 5.61 -9.88 -5.71
C THR A 301 5.12 -8.59 -6.41
N PRO A 302 4.06 -8.66 -7.23
CA PRO A 302 3.41 -9.87 -7.73
C PRO A 302 4.31 -10.69 -8.68
N PRO A 303 4.06 -12.01 -8.83
CA PRO A 303 4.76 -12.83 -9.82
C PRO A 303 4.43 -12.37 -11.25
N ARG A 304 5.46 -12.27 -12.09
CA ARG A 304 5.31 -11.80 -13.48
C ARG A 304 5.99 -12.74 -14.46
N LEU A 305 5.50 -12.78 -15.69
CA LEU A 305 6.12 -13.46 -16.81
C LEU A 305 7.21 -12.56 -17.42
N ALA A 306 8.40 -13.13 -17.62
CA ALA A 306 9.54 -12.48 -18.27
C ALA A 306 10.38 -13.52 -19.03
N GLY A 307 11.45 -13.08 -19.70
CA GLY A 307 12.35 -13.98 -20.42
C GLY A 307 11.67 -14.73 -21.58
N GLU A 308 10.74 -14.06 -22.27
CA GLU A 308 10.04 -14.60 -23.46
C GLU A 308 10.89 -14.50 -24.74
N THR A 309 11.84 -13.55 -24.76
CA THR A 309 12.82 -13.39 -25.83
C THR A 309 14.21 -13.79 -25.37
N THR A 310 14.98 -14.39 -26.27
CA THR A 310 16.41 -14.68 -26.08
C THR A 310 17.29 -13.49 -26.49
N ILE A 311 16.70 -12.46 -27.10
CA ILE A 311 17.38 -11.25 -27.58
C ILE A 311 16.89 -10.06 -26.76
N GLY A 312 17.81 -9.37 -26.07
CA GLY A 312 17.49 -8.20 -25.25
C GLY A 312 16.71 -8.56 -23.98
N SER A 313 16.39 -7.56 -23.15
CA SER A 313 15.59 -7.78 -21.94
C SER A 313 14.10 -7.74 -22.26
N SER A 314 13.35 -8.74 -21.78
CA SER A 314 11.89 -8.73 -21.89
C SER A 314 11.30 -7.90 -20.77
N LYS A 315 10.37 -6.99 -21.06
CA LYS A 315 9.63 -6.29 -20.02
C LYS A 315 8.72 -7.28 -19.30
N ALA A 316 8.87 -7.41 -17.98
CA ALA A 316 8.05 -8.30 -17.18
C ALA A 316 6.57 -7.88 -17.20
N ARG A 317 5.67 -8.81 -17.49
CA ARG A 317 4.22 -8.58 -17.63
C ARG A 317 3.38 -9.57 -16.82
N SER A 318 2.10 -9.28 -16.68
CA SER A 318 1.09 -10.17 -16.10
C SER A 318 0.84 -11.41 -16.98
N PHE A 319 0.38 -12.48 -16.34
CA PHE A 319 -0.19 -13.65 -17.02
C PHE A 319 -1.60 -13.31 -17.51
N VAL A 320 -1.89 -13.63 -18.77
CA VAL A 320 -3.13 -13.23 -19.43
C VAL A 320 -4.10 -14.41 -19.61
N SER A 321 -3.59 -15.66 -19.61
CA SER A 321 -4.42 -16.85 -19.83
C SER A 321 -3.95 -18.09 -19.05
N VAL A 322 -4.86 -19.06 -18.89
CA VAL A 322 -4.56 -20.36 -18.28
C VAL A 322 -3.54 -21.13 -19.13
N ALA A 323 -3.59 -20.99 -20.45
CA ALA A 323 -2.62 -21.58 -21.36
C ALA A 323 -1.19 -21.05 -21.09
N GLU A 324 -1.03 -19.75 -20.86
CA GLU A 324 0.27 -19.17 -20.50
C GLU A 324 0.78 -19.72 -19.16
N VAL A 325 -0.08 -19.87 -18.17
CA VAL A 325 0.29 -20.46 -16.87
C VAL A 325 0.70 -21.94 -17.03
N ALA A 326 0.02 -22.69 -17.90
CA ALA A 326 0.37 -24.07 -18.21
C ALA A 326 1.74 -24.16 -18.90
N THR A 327 1.97 -23.38 -19.95
CA THR A 327 3.27 -23.31 -20.65
C THR A 327 4.39 -22.86 -19.70
N ALA A 328 4.15 -21.88 -18.83
CA ALA A 328 5.13 -21.44 -17.84
C ALA A 328 5.42 -22.53 -16.80
N THR A 329 4.41 -23.33 -16.43
CA THR A 329 4.59 -24.49 -15.55
C THR A 329 5.44 -25.57 -16.21
N GLU A 330 5.17 -25.90 -17.47
CA GLU A 330 5.96 -26.86 -18.25
C GLU A 330 7.42 -26.40 -18.40
N ARG A 331 7.62 -25.12 -18.73
CA ARG A 331 8.95 -24.50 -18.81
C ARG A 331 9.69 -24.63 -17.48
N LEU A 332 9.04 -24.31 -16.36
CA LEU A 332 9.65 -24.42 -15.04
C LEU A 332 10.01 -25.88 -14.70
N THR A 333 9.12 -26.83 -14.98
CA THR A 333 9.39 -28.26 -14.75
C THR A 333 10.58 -28.74 -15.57
N ALA A 334 10.64 -28.41 -16.86
CA ALA A 334 11.77 -28.76 -17.72
C ALA A 334 13.09 -28.13 -17.24
N LEU A 335 13.05 -26.91 -16.68
CA LEU A 335 14.23 -26.27 -16.09
C LEU A 335 14.72 -26.97 -14.83
N VAL A 336 13.81 -27.38 -13.96
CA VAL A 336 14.16 -28.15 -12.76
C VAL A 336 14.77 -29.48 -13.16
N GLU A 337 14.15 -30.23 -14.07
CA GLU A 337 14.68 -31.51 -14.56
C GLU A 337 16.04 -31.40 -15.25
N ARG A 338 16.31 -30.28 -15.93
CA ARG A 338 17.60 -30.01 -16.57
C ARG A 338 18.73 -29.72 -15.58
N LEU A 339 18.40 -29.19 -14.41
CA LEU A 339 19.36 -28.67 -13.42
C LEU A 339 19.52 -29.55 -12.17
N SER A 340 18.59 -30.49 -11.93
CA SER A 340 18.68 -31.55 -10.90
C SER A 340 19.61 -32.69 -11.30
#